data_AF-A0A4R4VNR6-F1
#
_entry.id   AF-A0A4R4VNR6-F1
#
_cell.length_a   1.000
_cell.length_b   1.000
_cell.length_c   1.000
_cell.angle_alpha   90.00
_cell.angle_beta   90.00
_cell.angle_gamma   90.00
#
_symmetry.space_group_name_H-M   'P 1'
#
loop_
_entity.id
_entity.type
_entity.pdbx_description
1 polymer ?
#
loop_
_entity_poly.entity_id
_entity_poly.type
_entity_poly.pdbx_seq_one_letter_code
_entity_poly.pdbx_strand_id
1 'polypeptide(L)' 'MGPNTVRVVALVLAVGMASTVGGPYLVQAGVPLLVVIALSLLVLAVPLLAIVRSERSRR' A
#
# COMPACT_ATOMS: atom_id res chain seq x y z
N MET A 1 -12.78 7.76 16.05
CA MET A 1 -12.73 7.10 14.72
C MET A 1 -12.78 5.60 14.93
N GLY A 2 -13.67 4.89 14.24
CA GLY A 2 -13.75 3.43 14.37
C GLY A 2 -12.54 2.74 13.72
N PRO A 3 -12.23 1.47 14.08
CA PRO A 3 -11.10 0.73 13.51
C PRO A 3 -11.10 0.67 11.98
N ASN A 4 -12.30 0.66 11.36
CA ASN A 4 -12.46 0.70 9.91
C ASN A 4 -12.01 2.02 9.28
N THR A 5 -12.30 3.16 9.90
CA THR A 5 -11.89 4.47 9.39
C THR A 5 -10.37 4.59 9.36
N VAL A 6 -9.69 4.11 10.42
CA VAL A 6 -8.23 4.11 10.51
C VAL A 6 -7.59 3.25 9.40
N ARG A 7 -8.19 2.10 9.09
CA ARG A 7 -7.73 1.22 8.00
C ARG A 7 -7.84 1.86 6.63
N VAL A 8 -8.99 2.48 6.35
CA VAL A 8 -9.21 3.17 5.07
C VAL A 8 -8.22 4.32 4.92
N VAL A 9 -8.03 5.12 5.97
CA VAL A 9 -7.05 6.22 5.97
C VAL A 9 -5.63 5.69 5.74
N ALA A 10 -5.24 4.62 6.43
CA ALA A 10 -3.93 4.00 6.26
C ALA A 10 -3.72 3.47 4.83
N LEU A 11 -4.75 2.89 4.22
CA LEU A 11 -4.67 2.36 2.86
C LEU A 11 -4.57 3.49 1.82
N VAL A 12 -5.35 4.55 1.98
CA VAL A 12 -5.26 5.75 1.14
C VAL A 12 -3.87 6.40 1.26
N LEU A 13 -3.33 6.52 2.47
CA LEU A 13 -1.97 7.02 2.69
C LEU A 13 -0.90 6.14 2.03
N ALA A 14 -1.01 4.82 2.15
CA ALA A 14 -0.08 3.88 1.53
C ALA A 14 -0.12 3.98 -0.01
N VAL A 15 -1.31 4.05 -0.60
CA VAL A 15 -1.48 4.26 -2.05
C VAL A 15 -0.91 5.61 -2.47
N GLY A 16 -1.18 6.68 -1.71
CA GLY A 16 -0.67 8.02 -1.97
C GLY A 16 0.85 8.06 -1.96
N MET A 17 1.49 7.48 -0.94
CA MET A 17 2.96 7.40 -0.83
C MET A 17 3.58 6.58 -1.96
N ALA A 18 3.01 5.41 -2.27
CA ALA A 18 3.52 4.55 -3.33
C ALA A 18 3.44 5.21 -4.71
N SER A 19 2.33 5.93 -4.99
CA SER A 19 2.10 6.54 -6.31
C SER A 19 2.78 7.90 -6.51
N THR A 20 2.86 8.73 -5.48
CA THR A 20 3.39 10.11 -5.59
C THR A 20 4.86 10.25 -5.23
N VAL A 21 5.40 9.36 -4.39
CA VAL A 21 6.80 9.42 -3.95
C VAL A 21 7.55 8.21 -4.47
N GLY A 22 7.11 6.99 -4.10
CA GLY A 22 7.84 5.75 -4.39
C GLY A 22 7.99 5.48 -5.89
N GLY A 23 6.89 5.53 -6.64
CA GLY A 23 6.85 5.30 -8.09
C GLY A 23 7.78 6.23 -8.87
N PRO A 24 7.57 7.56 -8.83
CA PRO A 24 8.38 8.50 -9.59
C PRO A 24 9.85 8.50 -9.15
N TYR A 25 10.14 8.32 -7.85
CA TYR A 25 11.52 8.22 -7.37
C TYR A 25 12.24 7.01 -7.96
N LEU A 26 11.61 5.82 -7.95
CA LEU A 26 12.22 4.60 -8.49
C LEU A 26 12.40 4.68 -10.00
N VAL A 27 11.43 5.26 -10.72
CA VAL A 27 11.55 5.50 -12.17
C VAL A 27 12.70 6.46 -12.47
N GLN A 28 12.86 7.55 -11.70
CA GLN A 28 13.99 8.47 -11.85
C GLN A 28 15.33 7.83 -11.50
N ALA A 29 15.35 6.89 -10.55
CA ALA A 29 16.54 6.12 -10.20
C ALA A 29 16.92 5.06 -11.27
N GLY A 30 16.17 4.96 -12.37
CA GLY A 30 16.44 4.02 -13.47
C GLY A 30 15.90 2.61 -13.22
N VAL A 31 15.03 2.42 -12.22
CA VAL A 31 14.42 1.12 -11.95
C VAL A 31 13.40 0.79 -13.04
N PRO A 32 13.44 -0.42 -13.63
CA PRO A 32 12.48 -0.83 -14.65
C PRO A 32 11.04 -0.75 -14.15
N LEU A 33 10.11 -0.28 -15.00
CA LEU A 33 8.72 -0.06 -14.63
C LEU A 33 8.05 -1.32 -14.04
N LEU A 34 8.37 -2.50 -14.58
CA LEU A 34 7.89 -3.79 -14.05
C LEU A 34 8.28 -4.02 -12.59
N VAL A 35 9.51 -3.64 -12.21
CA VAL A 35 10.00 -3.77 -10.83
C VAL A 35 9.28 -2.77 -9.93
N VAL A 36 9.04 -1.54 -10.40
CA VAL A 36 8.27 -0.53 -9.65
C VAL A 36 6.84 -0.99 -9.39
N ILE A 37 6.19 -1.61 -10.37
CA ILE A 37 4.85 -2.18 -10.23
C ILE A 37 4.86 -3.33 -9.21
N ALA A 38 5.82 -4.25 -9.31
CA ALA A 38 5.95 -5.36 -8.37
C ALA A 38 6.16 -4.90 -6.93
N LEU A 39 7.04 -3.90 -6.72
CA LEU A 39 7.28 -3.30 -5.40
C LEU A 39 6.04 -2.58 -4.87
N SER A 40 5.32 -1.86 -5.73
CA SER A 40 4.08 -1.17 -5.34
C SER A 40 3.00 -2.15 -4.88
N LEU A 41 2.82 -3.25 -5.60
CA LEU A 41 1.91 -4.33 -5.20
C LEU A 41 2.31 -4.98 -3.87
N LEU A 42 3.61 -5.17 -3.65
CA LEU A 42 4.14 -5.74 -2.41
C LEU A 42 3.90 -4.81 -1.21
N VAL A 43 4.12 -3.51 -1.37
CA VAL A 43 3.82 -2.50 -0.34
C VAL A 43 2.32 -2.45 -0.04
N LEU A 44 1.46 -2.53 -1.07
CA LEU A 44 0.00 -2.56 -0.90
C LEU A 44 -0.52 -3.86 -0.29
N ALA A 45 0.20 -4.97 -0.42
CA ALA A 45 -0.16 -6.23 0.21
C ALA A 45 -0.15 -6.13 1.74
N VAL A 46 0.73 -5.31 2.33
CA VAL A 46 0.82 -5.12 3.80
C VAL A 46 -0.48 -4.58 4.41
N PRO A 47 -1.03 -3.42 3.98
CA PRO A 47 -2.30 -2.92 4.50
C PRO A 47 -3.48 -3.83 4.11
N LEU A 48 -3.46 -4.45 2.92
CA LEU A 48 -4.50 -5.42 2.55
C LEU A 48 -4.52 -6.63 3.50
N LEU A 49 -3.36 -7.22 3.78
CA LEU A 49 -3.24 -8.31 4.75
C LEU A 49 -3.65 -7.88 6.15
N ALA A 50 -3.30 -6.66 6.58
CA ALA A 50 -3.74 -6.11 7.85
C ALA A 50 -5.27 -5.98 7.92
N ILE A 51 -5.91 -5.58 6.81
CA ILE A 51 -7.37 -5.51 6.71
C ILE A 51 -7.96 -6.92 6.84
N VAL A 52 -7.53 -7.84 5.98
CA VAL A 52 -8.02 -9.22 5.91
C VAL A 52 -7.84 -9.96 7.24
N ARG A 53 -6.67 -9.83 7.89
CA ARG A 53 -6.41 -10.48 9.20
C ARG A 53 -7.41 -10.07 10.27
N SER A 54 -7.78 -8.80 10.30
CA SER A 54 -8.69 -8.31 11.33
C SER A 54 -10.15 -8.53 10.99
N GLU A 55 -10.53 -8.69 9.72
CA GLU A 55 -11.85 -9.25 9.42
C GLU A 55 -11.95 -10.68 9.92
N ARG A 56 -10.89 -11.48 9.73
CA ARG A 56 -10.81 -12.86 10.21
C ARG A 56 -10.83 -12.95 11.74
N SER A 57 -10.18 -12.03 12.45
CA SER A 57 -10.18 -11.98 13.92
C SER A 57 -11.51 -11.53 14.53
N ARG A 58 -12.44 -10.99 13.72
CA ARG A 58 -13.74 -10.48 14.18
C ARG A 58 -14.88 -11.48 13.96
N ARG A 59 -14.62 -12.59 13.27
CA ARG A 59 -15.51 -13.76 13.15
C ARG A 59 -15.12 -14.80 14.19
#